data_AF-A0A1X7LHE6-F1
#
_entry.id   AF-A0A1X7LHE6-F1
#
_cell.length_a   1.000
_cell.length_b   1.000
_cell.length_c   1.000
_cell.angle_alpha   90.00
_cell.angle_beta   90.00
_cell.angle_gamma   90.00
#
_symmetry.space_group_name_H-M   'P 1'
#
loop_
_entity.id
_entity.type
_entity.pdbx_description
1 polymer ?
#
loop_
_entity_poly.entity_id
_entity_poly.type
_entity_poly.pdbx_seq_one_letter_code
_entity_poly.pdbx_strand_id
1 'polypeptide(L)' 'MAFGITLPASHGGIFVIALVNKPLMYLLAILIGSVVSAFTLGVWKKKIA' A
#
# COMPACT_ATOMS: atom_id res chain seq x y z
N MET A 1 -12.50 -6.98 -3.36
CA MET A 1 -11.15 -7.35 -3.85
C MET A 1 -11.10 -7.19 -5.36
N ALA A 2 -10.74 -6.01 -5.87
CA ALA A 2 -10.70 -5.74 -7.31
C ALA A 2 -9.61 -6.51 -8.09
N PHE A 3 -8.68 -7.19 -7.40
CA PHE A 3 -7.52 -7.83 -8.03
C PHE A 3 -7.23 -9.30 -7.62
N GLY A 4 -8.15 -9.98 -6.92
CA GLY A 4 -7.95 -11.40 -6.56
C GLY A 4 -6.67 -11.69 -5.76
N ILE A 5 -6.10 -10.66 -5.11
CA ILE A 5 -4.90 -10.81 -4.29
C ILE A 5 -5.35 -11.39 -2.96
N THR A 6 -5.19 -12.71 -2.81
CA THR A 6 -5.41 -13.39 -1.53
C THR A 6 -4.26 -13.04 -0.61
N LEU A 7 -4.56 -12.21 0.39
CA LEU A 7 -3.66 -11.85 1.49
C LEU A 7 -4.09 -12.70 2.69
N PRO A 8 -3.50 -13.88 2.94
CA PRO A 8 -3.86 -14.70 4.10
C PRO A 8 -3.39 -14.08 5.43
N ALA A 9 -2.58 -13.01 5.39
CA ALA A 9 -2.05 -12.34 6.57
C ALA A 9 -3.02 -11.26 7.09
N SER A 10 -3.51 -11.45 8.32
CA SER A 10 -4.33 -10.50 9.09
C SER A 10 -3.53 -9.33 9.70
N HIS A 11 -2.21 -9.30 9.51
CA HIS A 11 -1.31 -8.26 10.00
C HIS A 11 -0.60 -7.52 8.87
N GLY A 12 -0.45 -6.21 9.02
CA GLY A 12 0.27 -5.34 8.10
C GLY A 12 1.78 -5.38 8.35
N GLY A 13 2.55 -5.78 7.34
CA GLY A 13 4.01 -5.76 7.39
C GLY A 13 4.67 -6.16 6.07
N ILE A 14 5.97 -5.89 5.95
CA ILE A 14 6.79 -6.24 4.78
C ILE A 14 6.82 -7.76 4.54
N PHE A 15 6.61 -8.57 5.58
CA PHE A 15 6.55 -10.04 5.48
C PHE A 15 5.39 -10.59 4.66
N VAL A 16 4.36 -9.77 4.38
CA VAL A 16 3.20 -10.19 3.58
C VAL A 16 3.54 -10.29 2.09
N ILE A 17 4.62 -9.64 1.64
CA ILE A 17 5.05 -9.64 0.22
C ILE A 17 5.46 -11.05 -0.24
N ALA A 18 6.09 -11.85 0.64
CA ALA A 18 6.54 -13.20 0.32
C ALA A 18 5.41 -14.25 0.36
N LEU A 19 4.32 -13.96 1.08
CA LEU A 19 3.17 -14.86 1.24
C LEU A 19 2.04 -14.60 0.23
N VAL A 20 2.21 -13.58 -0.61
CA VAL A 20 1.24 -13.18 -1.63
C VAL A 20 1.48 -13.95 -2.93
N ASN A 21 0.41 -14.41 -3.55
CA ASN A 21 0.45 -15.14 -4.83
C ASN A 21 1.02 -14.28 -5.99
N LYS A 22 0.90 -12.95 -5.92
CA LYS A 22 1.36 -11.99 -6.94
C LYS A 22 2.16 -10.83 -6.33
N PRO A 23 3.43 -11.06 -5.93
CA PRO A 23 4.22 -10.08 -5.15
C PRO A 23 4.44 -8.76 -5.89
N LEU A 24 4.60 -8.79 -7.21
CA LEU A 24 4.75 -7.60 -8.05
C LEU A 24 3.51 -6.69 -8.02
N MET A 25 2.31 -7.26 -8.04
CA MET A 25 1.08 -6.46 -7.97
C MET A 25 0.88 -5.86 -6.59
N TYR A 26 1.29 -6.56 -5.54
CA TYR A 26 1.21 -6.04 -4.17
C TYR A 26 2.20 -4.88 -3.95
N LEU A 27 3.41 -4.97 -4.50
CA LEU A 27 4.36 -3.85 -4.49
C LEU A 27 3.82 -2.62 -5.21
N LEU A 28 3.23 -2.79 -6.40
CA LEU A 28 2.58 -1.68 -7.12
C LEU A 28 1.43 -1.07 -6.32
N ALA A 29 0.61 -1.89 -5.66
CA ALA A 29 -0.48 -1.40 -4.82
C ALA A 29 0.03 -0.58 -3.62
N ILE A 30 1.11 -1.02 -2.96
CA ILE A 30 1.77 -0.26 -1.88
C ILE A 30 2.32 1.05 -2.42
N LEU A 31 2.98 1.03 -3.57
CA LEU A 31 3.56 2.22 -4.20
C LEU A 31 2.48 3.27 -4.48
N ILE A 32 1.38 2.84 -5.10
CA ILE A 32 0.24 3.72 -5.39
C ILE A 32 -0.39 4.22 -4.09
N GLY A 33 -0.65 3.34 -3.11
CA GLY A 33 -1.22 3.72 -1.82
C GLY A 33 -0.35 4.70 -1.03
N SER A 34 0.98 4.56 -1.13
CA SER A 34 1.96 5.47 -0.52
C SER A 34 1.98 6.83 -1.22
N VAL A 35 1.97 6.86 -2.56
CA VAL A 35 1.90 8.11 -3.33
C VAL A 35 0.61 8.86 -3.05
N VAL A 36 -0.53 8.17 -3.05
CA VAL A 36 -1.83 8.78 -2.71
C VAL A 36 -1.81 9.31 -1.28
N SER A 37 -1.34 8.54 -0.30
CA SER A 37 -1.24 9.00 1.09
C SER A 37 -0.31 10.20 1.25
N ALA A 38 0.83 10.20 0.56
CA ALA A 38 1.77 11.32 0.55
C ALA A 38 1.14 12.57 -0.07
N PHE A 39 0.37 12.41 -1.15
CA PHE A 39 -0.34 13.52 -1.79
C PHE A 39 -1.47 14.06 -0.93
N THR A 40 -2.27 13.17 -0.32
CA THR A 40 -3.32 13.55 0.62
C THR A 40 -2.74 14.29 1.83
N LEU A 41 -1.64 13.79 2.43
CA LEU A 41 -0.96 14.48 3.51
C LEU A 41 -0.30 15.79 3.06
N GLY A 42 0.25 15.84 1.84
CA GLY A 42 0.87 17.03 1.27
C GLY A 42 -0.14 18.15 0.98
N VAL A 43 -1.34 17.80 0.54
CA VAL A 43 -2.43 18.76 0.29
C VAL A 43 -3.15 19.14 1.59
N TRP A 44 -3.33 18.19 2.51
CA TRP A 44 -4.16 18.41 3.70
C TRP A 44 -3.39 18.96 4.89
N LYS A 45 -2.10 18.64 5.07
CA LYS A 45 -1.32 19.29 6.14
C LYS A 45 -1.13 20.76 5.77
N LYS A 46 -1.61 21.66 6.64
CA LYS A 46 -1.23 23.08 6.60
C LYS A 46 0.29 23.19 6.52
N LYS A 47 0.77 24.02 5.60
CA LYS A 47 2.18 24.43 5.49
C LYS A 47 2.59 25.00 6.86
N ILE A 48 3.30 24.22 7.66
CA ILE A 48 3.98 24.73 8.85
C ILE A 48 5.26 25.34 8.31
N ALA A 49 5.19 26.64 8.06
CA ALA A 49 6.34 27.52 7.88
C ALA A 49 6.74 28.05 9.27
#